data_AF-A0A7V8WXL9-F1
#
_entry.id   AF-A0A7V8WXL9-F1
#
_cell.length_a   1.000
_cell.length_b   1.000
_cell.length_c   1.000
_cell.angle_alpha   90.00
_cell.angle_beta   90.00
_cell.angle_gamma   90.00
#
_symmetry.space_group_name_H-M   'P 1'
#
loop_
_entity.id
_entity.type
_entity.pdbx_description
1 polymer ?
#
loop_
_entity_poly.entity_id
_entity_poly.type
_entity_poly.pdbx_seq_one_letter_code
_entity_poly.pdbx_strand_id
1 'polypeptide(L)'
;MKEAPGGHESGQDLAYRARALAQAHPLTATARRYMDAFVVEETESQPMPEIAVWASIAFLNGYCVRRVEEADAGVEEAAVPAFPASASTDRAAQHLEQLRPLVARAAADLRAGTADRFLLGPADRTIDALERIVASEVDRRLDHLRDEIDDEAWPETADYLAWWVVTGYAMRAVEVAVPTAGR
;
A
#
# COMPACT_ATOMS: atom_id res chain seq x y z
N MET A 1 -29.74 -16.68 -25.81
CA MET A 1 -29.20 -15.57 -25.00
C MET A 1 -27.75 -15.96 -24.70
N LYS A 2 -26.77 -15.34 -25.38
CA LYS A 2 -25.34 -15.62 -25.16
C LYS A 2 -24.93 -14.89 -23.88
N GLU A 3 -24.49 -15.63 -22.88
CA GLU A 3 -23.76 -15.05 -21.75
C GLU A 3 -22.50 -14.38 -22.29
N ALA A 4 -22.30 -13.11 -21.94
CA ALA A 4 -21.07 -12.39 -22.26
C ALA A 4 -19.94 -12.98 -21.38
N PRO A 5 -18.73 -13.21 -21.93
CA PRO A 5 -17.59 -13.61 -21.12
C PRO A 5 -17.08 -12.39 -20.38
N GLY A 6 -17.71 -12.05 -19.25
CA GLY A 6 -17.16 -11.11 -18.29
C GLY A 6 -16.02 -11.81 -17.55
N GLY A 7 -14.85 -11.89 -18.17
CA GLY A 7 -13.65 -12.34 -17.49
C GLY A 7 -13.35 -11.35 -16.37
N HIS A 8 -13.68 -11.69 -15.13
CA HIS A 8 -13.13 -10.99 -13.99
C HIS A 8 -11.61 -11.16 -14.06
N GLU A 9 -10.87 -10.08 -14.38
CA GLU A 9 -9.41 -10.07 -14.28
C GLU A 9 -9.03 -10.60 -12.89
N SER A 10 -8.16 -11.60 -12.88
CA SER A 10 -7.78 -12.31 -11.66
C SER A 10 -6.98 -11.40 -10.71
N GLY A 11 -6.89 -11.75 -9.42
CA GLY A 11 -5.99 -11.04 -8.51
C GLY A 11 -4.52 -11.14 -8.95
N GLN A 12 -4.16 -12.17 -9.71
CA GLN A 12 -2.87 -12.26 -10.39
C GLN A 12 -2.63 -11.13 -11.39
N ASP A 13 -3.62 -10.81 -12.24
CA ASP A 13 -3.50 -9.74 -13.23
C ASP A 13 -3.40 -8.37 -12.54
N LEU A 14 -4.21 -8.17 -11.49
CA LEU A 14 -4.15 -6.97 -10.66
C LEU A 14 -2.78 -6.80 -9.99
N ALA A 15 -2.23 -7.86 -9.38
CA ALA A 15 -0.90 -7.84 -8.78
C ALA A 15 0.21 -7.57 -9.81
N TYR A 16 0.10 -8.12 -11.03
CA TYR A 16 1.05 -7.86 -12.11
C TYR A 16 1.03 -6.37 -12.52
N ARG A 17 -0.16 -5.83 -12.79
CA ARG A 17 -0.35 -4.42 -13.17
C ARG A 17 0.12 -3.47 -12.07
N ALA A 18 -0.16 -3.79 -10.80
CA ALA A 18 0.27 -2.99 -9.65
C ALA A 18 1.81 -2.90 -9.57
N ARG A 19 2.52 -4.02 -9.75
CA ARG A 19 4.00 -4.02 -9.76
C ARG A 19 4.58 -3.27 -10.95
N ALA A 20 3.97 -3.40 -12.13
CA ALA A 20 4.37 -2.65 -13.31
C ALA A 20 4.20 -1.14 -13.09
N LEU A 21 3.07 -0.74 -12.50
CA LEU A 21 2.80 0.63 -12.13
C LEU A 21 3.77 1.15 -11.06
N ALA A 22 4.16 0.33 -10.08
CA ALA A 22 5.13 0.69 -9.04
C ALA A 22 6.49 1.13 -9.61
N GLN A 23 6.90 0.63 -10.79
CA GLN A 23 8.14 1.06 -11.46
C GLN A 23 8.11 2.53 -11.88
N ALA A 24 6.92 3.13 -12.04
CA ALA A 24 6.76 4.55 -12.35
C ALA A 24 6.66 5.44 -11.11
N HIS A 25 6.70 4.87 -9.89
CA HIS A 25 6.59 5.58 -8.62
C HIS A 25 5.41 6.58 -8.55
N PRO A 26 4.15 6.15 -8.81
CA PRO A 26 2.99 7.03 -8.98
C PRO A 26 2.39 7.52 -7.65
N LEU A 27 3.24 7.81 -6.66
CA LEU A 27 2.81 8.31 -5.37
C LEU A 27 2.39 9.78 -5.51
N THR A 28 1.30 10.15 -4.85
CA THR A 28 1.00 11.55 -4.59
C THR A 28 2.10 12.17 -3.71
N ALA A 29 2.14 13.50 -3.65
CA ALA A 29 3.04 14.20 -2.74
C ALA A 29 2.80 13.82 -1.26
N THR A 30 1.54 13.58 -0.87
CA THR A 30 1.18 13.15 0.49
C THR A 30 1.69 11.74 0.77
N ALA A 31 1.37 10.77 -0.09
CA ALA A 31 1.84 9.39 0.07
C ALA A 31 3.36 9.28 0.05
N ARG A 32 4.04 10.09 -0.78
CA ARG A 32 5.49 10.16 -0.79
C ARG A 32 6.05 10.65 0.54
N ARG A 33 5.52 11.75 1.08
CA ARG A 33 5.94 12.29 2.38
C ARG A 33 5.65 11.33 3.53
N TYR A 34 4.50 10.65 3.48
CA TYR A 34 4.16 9.61 4.44
C TYR A 34 5.19 8.48 4.40
N MET A 35 5.54 8.02 3.19
CA MET A 35 6.52 6.97 2.99
C MET A 35 7.90 7.37 3.50
N ASP A 36 8.39 8.54 3.10
CA ASP A 36 9.69 9.03 3.53
C ASP A 36 9.76 9.18 5.07
N ALA A 37 8.68 9.61 5.72
CA ALA A 37 8.62 9.77 7.17
C ALA A 37 8.72 8.43 7.92
N PHE A 38 8.00 7.38 7.50
CA PHE A 38 8.15 6.09 8.15
C PHE A 38 9.48 5.43 7.80
N VAL A 39 10.02 5.60 6.58
CA VAL A 39 11.31 4.99 6.21
C VAL A 39 12.42 5.49 7.13
N VAL A 40 12.41 6.78 7.50
CA VAL A 40 13.36 7.32 8.49
C VAL A 40 13.19 6.61 9.84
N GLU A 41 11.96 6.52 10.36
CA GLU A 41 11.67 5.86 11.64
C GLU A 41 12.03 4.36 11.65
N GLU A 42 11.75 3.65 10.56
CA GLU A 42 12.06 2.23 10.40
C GLU A 42 13.58 2.03 10.28
N THR A 43 14.30 2.89 9.57
CA THR A 43 15.77 2.80 9.47
C THR A 43 16.44 2.98 10.84
N GLU A 44 15.84 3.78 11.73
CA GLU A 44 16.35 4.03 13.08
C GLU A 44 15.99 2.91 14.08
N SER A 45 14.91 2.17 13.83
CA SER A 45 14.34 1.20 14.78
C SER A 45 14.57 -0.26 14.42
N GLN A 46 14.79 -0.57 13.14
CA GLN A 46 14.99 -1.93 12.67
C GLN A 46 16.43 -2.41 12.88
N PRO A 47 16.64 -3.72 13.09
CA PRO A 47 17.98 -4.28 13.27
C PRO A 47 18.85 -4.16 12.01
N MET A 48 18.23 -4.03 10.83
CA MET A 48 18.89 -3.89 9.53
C MET A 48 18.23 -2.77 8.72
N PRO A 49 19.00 -1.78 8.22
CA PRO A 49 18.47 -0.70 7.38
C PRO A 49 17.73 -1.18 6.12
N GLU A 50 18.11 -2.33 5.57
CA GLU A 50 17.49 -2.95 4.39
C GLU A 50 16.01 -3.27 4.61
N ILE A 51 15.60 -3.55 5.85
CA ILE A 51 14.20 -3.82 6.21
C ILE A 51 13.32 -2.60 5.90
N ALA A 52 13.80 -1.39 6.18
CA ALA A 52 13.09 -0.16 5.86
C ALA A 52 12.94 0.04 4.34
N VAL A 53 13.95 -0.35 3.56
CA VAL A 53 13.88 -0.34 2.09
C VAL A 53 12.83 -1.34 1.60
N TRP A 54 12.79 -2.56 2.15
CA TRP A 54 11.78 -3.55 1.75
C TRP A 54 10.37 -3.13 2.15
N ALA A 55 10.19 -2.55 3.34
CA ALA A 55 8.94 -1.94 3.77
C ALA A 55 8.47 -0.86 2.77
N SER A 56 9.38 0.01 2.31
CA SER A 56 9.03 1.04 1.32
C SER A 56 8.55 0.46 -0.01
N ILE A 57 9.16 -0.63 -0.49
CA ILE A 57 8.76 -1.32 -1.72
C ILE A 57 7.42 -2.04 -1.53
N ALA A 58 7.25 -2.74 -0.41
CA ALA A 58 6.00 -3.39 -0.04
C ALA A 58 4.84 -2.39 0.00
N PHE A 59 5.05 -1.26 0.67
CA PHE A 59 4.12 -0.14 0.71
C PHE A 59 3.77 0.36 -0.69
N LEU A 60 4.77 0.64 -1.54
CA LEU A 60 4.53 1.14 -2.89
C LEU A 60 3.71 0.16 -3.73
N ASN A 61 3.99 -1.14 -3.64
CA ASN A 61 3.24 -2.16 -4.37
C ASN A 61 1.77 -2.23 -3.92
N GLY A 62 1.52 -2.21 -2.61
CA GLY A 62 0.15 -2.16 -2.06
C GLY A 62 -0.61 -0.91 -2.47
N TYR A 63 0.06 0.26 -2.44
CA TYR A 63 -0.50 1.52 -2.94
C TYR A 63 -0.92 1.41 -4.40
N CYS A 64 -0.07 0.77 -5.23
CA CYS A 64 -0.34 0.61 -6.65
C CYS A 64 -1.49 -0.36 -6.94
N VAL A 65 -1.81 -1.32 -6.07
CA VAL A 65 -3.04 -2.15 -6.22
C VAL A 65 -4.26 -1.25 -6.25
N ARG A 66 -4.39 -0.36 -5.27
CA ARG A 66 -5.52 0.56 -5.19
C ARG A 66 -5.58 1.50 -6.41
N ARG A 67 -4.43 1.98 -6.88
CA ARG A 67 -4.34 2.85 -8.07
C ARG A 67 -4.78 2.14 -9.35
N VAL A 68 -4.50 0.85 -9.49
CA VAL A 68 -4.97 0.07 -10.64
C VAL A 68 -6.48 -0.13 -10.57
N GLU A 69 -7.04 -0.42 -9.39
CA GLU A 69 -8.49 -0.50 -9.20
C GLU A 69 -9.19 0.82 -9.52
N GLU A 70 -8.61 1.95 -9.12
CA GLU A 70 -9.09 3.28 -9.46
C GLU A 70 -9.14 3.48 -10.98
N ALA A 71 -8.08 3.10 -11.69
CA ALA A 71 -8.03 3.18 -13.14
C ALA A 71 -9.10 2.29 -13.80
N ASP A 72 -9.31 1.07 -13.30
CA ASP A 72 -10.36 0.16 -13.77
C ASP A 72 -11.77 0.74 -13.54
N ALA A 73 -11.96 1.47 -12.45
CA ALA A 73 -13.21 2.15 -12.11
C ALA A 73 -13.38 3.52 -12.78
N GLY A 74 -12.40 3.98 -13.57
CA GLY A 74 -12.42 5.30 -14.23
C GLY A 74 -12.24 6.47 -13.26
N VAL A 75 -11.64 6.25 -12.09
CA VAL A 75 -11.31 7.31 -11.13
C VAL A 75 -10.02 8.00 -11.56
N GLU A 76 -10.13 9.25 -11.98
CA GLU A 76 -8.96 10.06 -12.34
C GLU A 76 -8.15 10.48 -11.11
N GLU A 77 -6.82 10.46 -11.22
CA GLU A 77 -5.92 10.87 -10.14
C GLU A 77 -6.16 12.31 -9.68
N ALA A 78 -6.48 13.21 -10.62
CA ALA A 78 -6.77 14.61 -10.35
C ALA A 78 -8.02 14.83 -9.49
N ALA A 79 -8.89 13.81 -9.35
CA ALA A 79 -10.07 13.86 -8.51
C ALA A 79 -9.75 13.67 -7.02
N VAL A 80 -8.54 13.19 -6.67
CA VAL A 80 -8.13 13.00 -5.28
C VAL A 80 -7.54 14.30 -4.73
N PRO A 81 -8.10 14.86 -3.64
CA PRO A 81 -7.59 16.09 -3.08
C PRO A 81 -6.13 15.92 -2.61
N ALA A 82 -5.20 16.61 -3.27
CA ALA A 82 -3.79 16.58 -2.91
C ALA A 82 -3.51 17.59 -1.79
N PHE A 83 -2.77 17.19 -0.77
CA PHE A 83 -2.21 18.14 0.18
C PHE A 83 -1.23 19.07 -0.57
N PRO A 84 -1.33 20.40 -0.43
CA PRO A 84 -0.58 21.32 -1.26
C PRO A 84 0.92 21.08 -1.11
N ALA A 85 1.59 20.89 -2.25
CA ALA A 85 3.04 20.71 -2.29
C ALA A 85 3.78 21.91 -1.67
N SER A 86 3.19 23.11 -1.77
CA SER A 86 3.68 24.38 -1.21
C SER A 86 3.43 24.60 0.28
N ALA A 87 2.80 23.65 0.98
CA ALA A 87 2.63 23.76 2.43
C ALA A 87 3.99 23.82 3.14
N SER A 88 4.06 24.60 4.23
CA SER A 88 5.25 24.62 5.09
C SER A 88 5.53 23.25 5.71
N THR A 89 6.78 23.00 6.09
CA THR A 89 7.20 21.77 6.76
C THR A 89 6.34 21.46 7.98
N ASP A 90 6.05 22.46 8.83
CA ASP A 90 5.22 22.27 10.03
C ASP A 90 3.79 21.82 9.71
N ARG A 91 3.18 22.41 8.67
CA ARG A 91 1.84 22.00 8.23
C ARG A 91 1.86 20.60 7.62
N ALA A 92 2.90 20.26 6.87
CA ALA A 92 3.06 18.92 6.32
C ALA A 92 3.20 17.89 7.44
N ALA A 93 4.02 18.16 8.47
CA ALA A 93 4.18 17.29 9.63
C ALA A 93 2.84 17.12 10.38
N GLN A 94 2.13 18.21 10.66
CA GLN A 94 0.82 18.16 11.32
C GLN A 94 -0.21 17.36 10.50
N HIS A 95 -0.18 17.48 9.17
CA HIS A 95 -1.06 16.71 8.30
C HIS A 95 -0.73 15.21 8.35
N LEU A 96 0.55 14.84 8.31
CA LEU A 96 0.97 13.44 8.46
C LEU A 96 0.57 12.86 9.81
N GLU A 97 0.71 13.64 10.89
CA GLU A 97 0.30 13.21 12.24
C GLU A 97 -1.21 12.89 12.32
N GLN A 98 -2.04 13.66 11.61
CA GLN A 98 -3.47 13.38 11.51
C GLN A 98 -3.78 12.17 10.63
N LEU A 99 -2.95 11.94 9.61
CA LEU A 99 -3.17 10.90 8.61
C LEU A 99 -2.76 9.51 9.11
N ARG A 100 -1.64 9.41 9.83
CA ARG A 100 -1.11 8.16 10.42
C ARG A 100 -2.16 7.30 11.13
N PRO A 101 -2.93 7.81 12.11
CA PRO A 101 -3.93 6.98 12.80
C PRO A 101 -5.06 6.52 11.88
N LEU A 102 -5.41 7.31 10.85
CA LEU A 102 -6.43 6.93 9.87
C LEU A 102 -5.95 5.79 8.97
N VAL A 103 -4.71 5.89 8.48
CA VAL A 103 -4.08 4.84 7.65
C VAL A 103 -3.89 3.56 8.45
N ALA A 104 -3.35 3.64 9.67
CA ALA A 104 -3.17 2.49 10.54
C ALA A 104 -4.51 1.83 10.87
N ARG A 105 -5.56 2.61 11.12
CA ARG A 105 -6.90 2.07 11.37
C ARG A 105 -7.47 1.37 10.13
N ALA A 106 -7.34 1.98 8.95
CA ALA A 106 -7.81 1.39 7.71
C ALA A 106 -7.05 0.08 7.38
N ALA A 107 -5.74 0.05 7.59
CA ALA A 107 -4.92 -1.15 7.43
C ALA A 107 -5.35 -2.26 8.39
N ALA A 108 -5.61 -1.93 9.66
CA ALA A 108 -6.12 -2.90 10.64
C ALA A 108 -7.51 -3.43 10.27
N ASP A 109 -8.43 -2.57 9.83
CA ASP A 109 -9.76 -2.99 9.35
C ASP A 109 -9.64 -3.93 8.13
N LEU A 110 -8.69 -3.67 7.22
CA LEU A 110 -8.43 -4.52 6.03
C LEU A 110 -7.94 -5.91 6.44
N ARG A 111 -6.97 -5.99 7.36
CA ARG A 111 -6.48 -7.28 7.88
C ARG A 111 -7.55 -8.05 8.65
N ALA A 112 -8.47 -7.35 9.31
CA ALA A 112 -9.59 -7.96 10.03
C ALA A 112 -10.76 -8.39 9.13
N GLY A 113 -10.73 -8.09 7.82
CA GLY A 113 -11.82 -8.39 6.90
C GLY A 113 -13.08 -7.56 7.15
N THR A 114 -12.95 -6.37 7.76
CA THR A 114 -14.09 -5.48 8.09
C THR A 114 -14.09 -4.18 7.26
N ALA A 115 -13.26 -4.14 6.23
CA ALA A 115 -12.92 -2.95 5.45
C ALA A 115 -13.69 -2.80 4.13
N ASP A 116 -14.90 -3.33 4.00
CA ASP A 116 -15.70 -3.24 2.76
C ASP A 116 -15.77 -1.81 2.21
N ARG A 117 -15.83 -0.80 3.10
CA ARG A 117 -15.83 0.63 2.74
C ARG A 117 -14.56 1.13 2.03
N PHE A 118 -13.44 0.42 2.19
CA PHE A 118 -12.15 0.76 1.60
C PHE A 118 -11.86 -0.05 0.34
N LEU A 119 -12.67 -1.04 0.00
CA LEU A 119 -12.54 -1.85 -1.22
C LEU A 119 -13.29 -1.17 -2.37
N LEU A 120 -12.66 -1.07 -3.55
CA LEU A 120 -13.29 -0.50 -4.75
C LEU A 120 -13.73 -1.59 -5.72
N GLY A 121 -12.99 -2.71 -5.75
CA GLY A 121 -13.36 -3.91 -6.48
C GLY A 121 -13.94 -5.01 -5.60
N PRO A 122 -14.22 -6.19 -6.18
CA PRO A 122 -14.59 -7.39 -5.42
C PRO A 122 -13.50 -7.78 -4.42
N ALA A 123 -13.88 -8.00 -3.16
CA ALA A 123 -12.94 -8.28 -2.06
C ALA A 123 -11.98 -9.42 -2.37
N ASP A 124 -12.48 -10.54 -2.90
CA ASP A 124 -11.67 -11.71 -3.23
C ASP A 124 -10.55 -11.40 -4.24
N ARG A 125 -10.82 -10.52 -5.22
CA ARG A 125 -9.83 -10.10 -6.22
C ARG A 125 -8.73 -9.25 -5.57
N THR A 126 -9.12 -8.29 -4.73
CA THR A 126 -8.18 -7.40 -4.05
C THR A 126 -7.32 -8.17 -3.06
N ILE A 127 -7.93 -9.06 -2.26
CA ILE A 127 -7.23 -9.90 -1.28
C ILE A 127 -6.24 -10.83 -1.99
N ASP A 128 -6.66 -11.57 -3.04
CA ASP A 128 -5.76 -12.42 -3.83
C ASP A 128 -4.58 -11.62 -4.41
N ALA A 129 -4.82 -10.40 -4.90
CA ALA A 129 -3.75 -9.54 -5.41
C ALA A 129 -2.75 -9.12 -4.31
N LEU A 130 -3.24 -8.72 -3.14
CA LEU A 130 -2.40 -8.33 -2.00
C LEU A 130 -1.60 -9.52 -1.48
N GLU A 131 -2.23 -10.68 -1.28
CA GLU A 131 -1.56 -11.93 -0.86
C GLU A 131 -0.44 -12.34 -1.82
N ARG A 132 -0.68 -12.22 -3.13
CA ARG A 132 0.35 -12.50 -4.15
C ARG A 132 1.50 -11.51 -4.11
N ILE A 133 1.24 -10.23 -3.81
CA ILE A 133 2.29 -9.23 -3.63
C ILE A 133 3.12 -9.58 -2.40
N VAL A 134 2.47 -9.85 -1.26
CA VAL A 134 3.13 -10.27 -0.03
C VAL A 134 4.01 -11.48 -0.28
N ALA A 135 3.45 -12.56 -0.82
CA ALA A 135 4.19 -13.79 -1.13
C ALA A 135 5.42 -13.49 -2.00
N SER A 136 5.30 -12.64 -3.04
CA SER A 136 6.45 -12.30 -3.88
C SER A 136 7.51 -11.43 -3.22
N GLU A 137 7.10 -10.50 -2.34
CA GLU A 137 8.07 -9.66 -1.64
C GLU A 137 8.84 -10.52 -0.63
N VAL A 138 8.12 -11.38 0.08
CA VAL A 138 8.65 -12.40 0.98
C VAL A 138 9.61 -13.34 0.22
N ASP A 139 9.18 -13.98 -0.87
CA ASP A 139 10.00 -14.91 -1.66
C ASP A 139 11.28 -14.27 -2.22
N ARG A 140 11.21 -13.02 -2.70
CA ARG A 140 12.42 -12.33 -3.21
C ARG A 140 13.43 -11.99 -2.12
N ARG A 141 13.02 -11.94 -0.85
CA ARG A 141 13.92 -11.70 0.27
C ARG A 141 14.43 -13.01 0.89
N LEU A 142 13.72 -14.13 0.69
CA LEU A 142 14.26 -15.48 0.99
C LEU A 142 15.62 -15.68 0.34
N ASP A 143 15.76 -15.34 -0.94
CA ASP A 143 17.03 -15.52 -1.65
C ASP A 143 18.17 -14.66 -1.09
N HIS A 144 17.83 -13.55 -0.40
CA HIS A 144 18.81 -12.63 0.16
C HIS A 144 19.20 -12.96 1.61
N LEU A 145 18.30 -13.56 2.39
CA LEU A 145 18.42 -13.70 3.85
C LEU A 145 18.37 -15.14 4.37
N ARG A 146 18.21 -16.13 3.49
CA ARG A 146 18.08 -17.54 3.87
C ARG A 146 19.21 -18.04 4.80
N ASP A 147 20.39 -17.45 4.72
CA ASP A 147 21.55 -17.85 5.55
C ASP A 147 21.71 -16.97 6.81
N GLU A 148 20.92 -15.90 6.96
CA GLU A 148 21.05 -14.87 8.00
C GLU A 148 19.86 -14.84 8.98
N ILE A 149 18.67 -15.28 8.55
CA ILE A 149 17.44 -15.31 9.34
C ILE A 149 17.09 -16.76 9.66
N ASP A 150 16.84 -17.04 10.95
CA ASP A 150 16.38 -18.35 11.38
C ASP A 150 14.89 -18.60 11.07
N ASP A 151 14.45 -19.85 11.17
CA ASP A 151 13.07 -20.24 10.87
C ASP A 151 12.02 -19.54 11.79
N GLU A 152 12.45 -18.94 12.91
CA GLU A 152 11.59 -18.27 13.89
C GLU A 152 11.37 -16.79 13.57
N ALA A 153 12.40 -16.08 13.09
CA ALA A 153 12.31 -14.68 12.65
C ALA A 153 11.62 -14.53 11.27
N TRP A 154 11.41 -15.64 10.57
CA TRP A 154 10.80 -15.64 9.24
C TRP A 154 9.31 -15.25 9.23
N PRO A 155 8.41 -15.88 10.02
CA PRO A 155 7.04 -15.43 10.15
C PRO A 155 6.89 -13.96 10.53
N GLU A 156 7.78 -13.45 11.38
CA GLU A 156 7.78 -12.04 11.79
C GLU A 156 8.10 -11.11 10.62
N THR A 157 9.10 -11.45 9.81
CA THR A 157 9.47 -10.69 8.61
C THR A 157 8.33 -10.71 7.58
N ALA A 158 7.71 -11.87 7.38
CA ALA A 158 6.57 -12.01 6.47
C ALA A 158 5.37 -11.18 6.94
N ASP A 159 5.07 -11.20 8.24
CA ASP A 159 4.00 -10.40 8.84
C ASP A 159 4.26 -8.90 8.73
N TYR A 160 5.51 -8.49 8.93
CA TYR A 160 5.96 -7.11 8.80
C TYR A 160 5.84 -6.59 7.35
N LEU A 161 6.27 -7.38 6.36
CA LEU A 161 6.10 -7.00 4.95
C LEU A 161 4.62 -6.99 4.55
N ALA A 162 3.82 -7.95 5.04
CA ALA A 162 2.38 -7.97 4.84
C ALA A 162 1.71 -6.71 5.39
N TRP A 163 2.11 -6.27 6.59
CA TRP A 163 1.65 -5.02 7.18
C TRP A 163 1.92 -3.82 6.25
N TRP A 164 3.11 -3.72 5.67
CA TRP A 164 3.45 -2.60 4.78
C TRP A 164 2.70 -2.64 3.45
N VAL A 165 2.49 -3.82 2.85
CA VAL A 165 1.63 -3.96 1.65
C VAL A 165 0.22 -3.45 1.95
N VAL A 166 -0.40 -3.90 3.04
CA VAL A 166 -1.76 -3.47 3.38
C VAL A 166 -1.80 -1.99 3.74
N THR A 167 -0.79 -1.48 4.43
CA THR A 167 -0.64 -0.05 4.76
C THR A 167 -0.55 0.81 3.50
N GLY A 168 0.13 0.35 2.45
CA GLY A 168 0.18 1.04 1.17
C GLY A 168 -1.19 1.15 0.50
N TYR A 169 -1.93 0.05 0.45
CA TYR A 169 -3.30 0.05 -0.07
C TYR A 169 -4.20 0.99 0.75
N ALA A 170 -4.12 0.88 2.09
CA ALA A 170 -4.90 1.67 3.03
C ALA A 170 -4.60 3.17 2.91
N MET A 171 -3.34 3.55 2.71
CA MET A 171 -2.94 4.93 2.49
C MET A 171 -3.73 5.52 1.33
N ARG A 172 -3.74 4.85 0.17
CA ARG A 172 -4.47 5.37 -0.99
C ARG A 172 -5.98 5.41 -0.75
N ALA A 173 -6.55 4.39 -0.12
CA ALA A 173 -7.96 4.37 0.24
C ALA A 173 -8.33 5.55 1.16
N VAL A 174 -7.47 5.91 2.11
CA VAL A 174 -7.66 7.06 3.01
C VAL A 174 -7.52 8.39 2.26
N GLU A 175 -6.55 8.53 1.35
CA GLU A 175 -6.43 9.75 0.51
C GLU A 175 -7.71 10.03 -0.28
N VAL A 176 -8.38 8.98 -0.76
CA VAL A 176 -9.65 9.10 -1.50
C VAL A 176 -10.82 9.39 -0.55
N ALA A 177 -10.84 8.77 0.63
CA ALA A 177 -11.96 8.84 1.56
C ALA A 177 -11.96 10.10 2.46
N VAL A 178 -10.80 10.69 2.73
CA VAL A 178 -10.65 11.87 3.59
C VAL A 178 -10.65 13.12 2.73
N PRO A 179 -11.68 13.97 2.78
CA PRO A 179 -11.63 15.29 2.17
C PRO A 179 -10.49 16.07 2.86
N THR A 180 -9.52 16.57 2.10
CA THR A 180 -8.57 17.56 2.64
C THR A 180 -9.40 18.71 3.20
N ALA A 181 -9.33 18.93 4.51
CA ALA A 181 -10.09 19.97 5.20
C ALA A 181 -9.91 21.32 4.47
N GLY A 182 -10.99 21.78 3.82
CA GLY A 182 -10.92 22.91 2.89
C GLY A 182 -12.10 22.98 1.91
N ARG A 183 -13.34 22.86 2.41
CA ARG A 183 -14.51 23.50 1.80
C ARG A 183 -15.33 24.13 2.91
#